data_AF-A0A1V6IKE3-F1
#
_entry.id   AF-A0A1V6IKE3-F1
#
_cell.length_a   1.000
_cell.length_b   1.000
_cell.length_c   1.000
_cell.angle_alpha   90.00
_cell.angle_beta   90.00
_cell.angle_gamma   90.00
#
_symmetry.space_group_name_H-M   'P 1'
#
loop_
_entity.id
_entity.type
_entity.pdbx_description
1 polymer ?
#
loop_
_entity_poly.entity_id
_entity_poly.type
_entity_poly.pdbx_seq_one_letter_code
_entity_poly.pdbx_strand_id
1 'polypeptide(L)'
;MGLSNRFPQEVINFWTGWTFDLVELGHRTSNALHHIISPSSNRYQEGDFNESIFNSCPVDNLKNHIGQAMHYREKEDKLLCRVMTVLVDHDWKLTEKDKEFLSRYKLIDTYERIKKEKTNQYIPERSKVKV
;
A
#
# COMPACT_ATOMS: atom_id res chain seq x y z
N MET A 1 -12.90 -21.64 10.96
CA MET A 1 -12.17 -21.66 9.68
C MET A 1 -11.26 -20.44 9.67
N GLY A 2 -9.97 -20.65 9.91
CA GLY A 2 -9.02 -19.58 10.18
C GLY A 2 -8.36 -19.07 8.93
N LEU A 3 -8.26 -17.75 8.78
CA LEU A 3 -7.08 -16.97 8.33
C LEU A 3 -6.21 -17.51 7.16
N SER A 4 -6.71 -18.42 6.33
CA SER A 4 -5.98 -19.09 5.27
C SER A 4 -5.67 -18.18 4.07
N ASN A 5 -6.15 -16.93 4.12
CA ASN A 5 -5.84 -15.84 3.18
C ASN A 5 -4.98 -14.75 3.86
N ARG A 6 -4.03 -15.18 4.70
CA ARG A 6 -3.03 -14.27 5.27
C ARG A 6 -2.00 -13.91 4.21
N PHE A 7 -1.47 -12.70 4.35
CA PHE A 7 -0.37 -12.19 3.56
C PHE A 7 0.85 -13.13 3.69
N PRO A 8 1.65 -13.32 2.63
CA PRO A 8 2.88 -14.07 2.73
C PRO A 8 3.84 -13.41 3.72
N GLN A 9 4.76 -14.20 4.29
CA GLN A 9 5.67 -13.74 5.34
C GLN A 9 6.51 -12.54 4.89
N GLU A 10 6.85 -12.44 3.61
CA GLU A 10 7.57 -11.29 3.04
C GLU A 10 6.79 -9.99 3.20
N VAL A 11 5.50 -9.98 2.86
CA VAL A 11 4.62 -8.82 3.01
C VAL A 11 4.45 -8.47 4.49
N ILE A 12 4.29 -9.48 5.36
CA ILE A 12 4.24 -9.26 6.82
C ILE A 12 5.54 -8.61 7.30
N ASN A 13 6.69 -9.17 6.91
CA ASN A 13 8.01 -8.71 7.34
C ASN A 13 8.27 -7.27 6.95
N PHE A 14 7.92 -6.90 5.71
CA PHE A 14 7.99 -5.52 5.26
C PHE A 14 7.24 -4.62 6.24
N TRP A 15 5.94 -4.84 6.46
CA TRP A 15 5.15 -3.97 7.32
C TRP A 15 5.53 -3.98 8.79
N THR A 16 6.05 -5.10 9.32
CA THR A 16 6.57 -5.15 10.70
C THR A 16 7.84 -4.32 10.88
N GLY A 17 8.65 -4.14 9.83
CA GLY A 17 9.80 -3.25 9.86
C GLY A 17 9.43 -1.76 9.89
N TRP A 18 8.21 -1.42 9.48
CA TRP A 18 7.79 -0.04 9.19
C TRP A 18 6.53 0.41 9.94
N THR A 19 6.03 -0.38 10.88
CA THR A 19 4.73 -0.14 11.54
C THR A 19 4.70 1.14 12.41
N PHE A 20 5.84 1.80 12.60
CA PHE A 20 5.95 3.09 13.28
C PHE A 20 5.48 4.29 12.43
N ASP A 21 5.54 4.25 11.10
CA ASP A 21 5.23 5.41 10.24
C ASP A 21 3.72 5.58 9.92
N LEU A 22 2.87 4.71 10.47
CA LEU A 22 1.40 4.85 10.37
C LEU A 22 0.76 5.44 11.62
N VAL A 23 1.57 5.86 12.61
CA VAL A 23 1.10 6.56 13.82
C VAL A 23 0.39 7.88 13.46
N GLU A 24 0.76 8.52 12.34
CA GLU A 24 0.10 9.73 11.83
C GLU A 24 -1.36 9.53 11.38
N LEU A 25 -1.84 8.29 11.27
CA LEU A 25 -3.26 7.98 11.10
C LEU A 25 -4.04 8.02 12.43
N GLY A 26 -3.41 8.41 13.54
CA GLY A 26 -4.02 8.37 14.89
C GLY A 26 -4.11 6.95 15.45
N HIS A 27 -3.36 6.01 14.88
CA HIS A 27 -3.31 4.61 15.29
C HIS A 27 -2.10 4.41 16.21
N ARG A 28 -2.37 4.31 17.52
CA ARG A 28 -1.32 4.12 18.53
C ARG A 28 -0.71 2.71 18.51
N THR A 29 -1.41 1.74 17.92
CA THR A 29 -1.01 0.33 17.86
C THR A 29 -1.68 -0.37 16.67
N SER A 30 -0.98 -0.49 15.54
CA SER A 30 -1.41 -1.43 14.49
C SER A 30 -1.08 -2.85 14.97
N ASN A 31 -2.08 -3.72 15.06
CA ASN A 31 -1.93 -5.10 15.54
C ASN A 31 -2.33 -6.15 14.50
N ALA A 32 -2.69 -5.71 13.27
CA ALA A 32 -3.03 -6.59 12.18
C ALA A 32 -2.71 -5.98 10.82
N LEU A 33 -2.48 -6.84 9.84
CA LEU A 33 -2.35 -6.49 8.43
C LEU A 33 -3.65 -6.84 7.71
N HIS A 34 -4.21 -5.89 6.96
CA HIS A 34 -5.52 -6.01 6.32
C HIS A 34 -5.44 -5.82 4.80
N HIS A 35 -6.39 -6.42 4.09
CA HIS A 35 -6.60 -6.17 2.66
C HIS A 35 -7.15 -4.75 2.46
N ILE A 36 -6.55 -3.99 1.55
CA ILE A 36 -7.12 -2.69 1.16
C ILE A 36 -8.37 -2.92 0.31
N ILE A 37 -8.26 -3.76 -0.72
CA ILE A 37 -9.38 -4.25 -1.53
C ILE A 37 -9.67 -5.69 -1.08
N SER A 38 -10.57 -5.82 -0.10
CA SER A 38 -10.99 -7.12 0.42
C SER A 38 -11.93 -7.86 -0.55
N PRO A 39 -12.10 -9.19 -0.44
CA PRO A 39 -13.13 -9.96 -1.17
C PRO A 39 -14.57 -9.44 -1.08
N SER A 40 -14.87 -8.70 -0.01
CA SER A 40 -16.16 -8.04 0.23
C SER A 40 -16.27 -6.63 -0.37
N SER A 41 -15.23 -6.12 -1.03
CA SER A 41 -15.28 -4.83 -1.74
C SER A 41 -15.99 -4.97 -3.08
N ASN A 42 -16.72 -3.93 -3.50
CA ASN A 42 -17.35 -3.85 -4.83
C ASN A 42 -16.32 -3.84 -5.98
N ARG A 43 -15.05 -3.52 -5.69
CA ARG A 43 -13.98 -3.50 -6.68
C ARG A 43 -13.14 -4.77 -6.67
N TYR A 44 -13.46 -5.72 -5.79
CA TYR A 44 -12.71 -6.95 -5.70
C TYR A 44 -12.71 -7.68 -7.04
N GLN A 45 -11.51 -8.05 -7.46
CA GLN A 45 -11.28 -8.94 -8.60
C GLN A 45 -10.62 -10.21 -8.07
N GLU A 46 -11.08 -11.37 -8.53
CA GLU A 46 -10.53 -12.66 -8.13
C GLU A 46 -9.07 -12.82 -8.59
N GLY A 47 -8.22 -13.31 -7.69
CA GLY A 47 -6.79 -13.55 -7.89
C GLY A 47 -6.00 -13.58 -6.59
N ASP A 48 -4.71 -13.92 -6.65
CA ASP A 48 -3.81 -14.02 -5.49
C ASP A 48 -3.26 -12.64 -5.05
N PHE A 49 -4.13 -11.64 -4.96
CA PHE A 49 -3.72 -10.27 -4.65
C PHE A 49 -3.37 -10.06 -3.18
N ASN A 50 -3.58 -11.06 -2.33
CA ASN A 50 -3.00 -11.12 -0.98
C ASN A 50 -1.47 -11.22 -1.00
N GLU A 51 -0.86 -11.55 -2.14
CA GLU A 51 0.60 -11.60 -2.28
C GLU A 51 1.20 -10.24 -2.68
N SER A 52 0.40 -9.32 -3.21
CA SER A 52 0.89 -7.98 -3.53
C SER A 52 0.91 -7.11 -2.28
N ILE A 53 2.04 -6.43 -2.07
CA ILE A 53 2.21 -5.50 -0.96
C ILE A 53 1.28 -4.29 -1.10
N PHE A 54 0.89 -3.93 -2.33
CA PHE A 54 -0.06 -2.85 -2.61
C PHE A 54 -1.46 -3.13 -2.07
N ASN A 55 -1.86 -4.40 -1.94
CA ASN A 55 -3.17 -4.75 -1.40
C ASN A 55 -3.15 -4.92 0.12
N SER A 56 -2.08 -4.51 0.80
CA SER A 56 -1.90 -4.75 2.23
C SER A 56 -1.68 -3.43 2.97
N CYS A 57 -2.32 -3.28 4.13
CA CYS A 57 -2.21 -2.10 4.96
C CYS A 57 -2.23 -2.46 6.46
N PRO A 58 -1.26 -2.00 7.26
CA PRO A 58 -1.30 -2.15 8.71
C PRO A 58 -2.41 -1.28 9.28
N VAL A 59 -3.31 -1.87 10.05
CA VAL A 59 -4.40 -1.14 10.71
C VAL A 59 -4.57 -1.60 12.14
N ASP A 60 -5.13 -0.71 12.96
CA ASP A 60 -5.61 -1.04 14.29
C ASP A 60 -6.91 -1.86 14.18
N ASN A 61 -6.82 -3.16 14.48
CA ASN A 61 -7.93 -4.10 14.40
C ASN A 61 -9.05 -3.79 15.42
N LEU A 62 -8.74 -3.13 16.54
CA LEU A 62 -9.75 -2.77 17.56
C LEU A 62 -10.63 -1.62 17.08
N LYS A 63 -10.10 -0.72 16.24
CA LYS A 63 -10.86 0.42 15.70
C LYS A 63 -11.48 0.15 14.33
N ASN A 64 -10.85 -0.68 13.51
CA ASN A 64 -11.23 -0.90 12.11
C ASN A 64 -11.69 -2.34 11.81
N HIS A 65 -12.15 -3.06 12.84
CA HIS A 65 -12.62 -4.45 12.87
C HIS A 65 -12.74 -5.19 11.51
N ILE A 66 -12.11 -6.38 11.48
CA ILE A 66 -12.39 -7.51 10.58
C ILE A 66 -13.91 -7.69 10.42
N GLY A 67 -14.49 -7.09 9.38
CA GLY A 67 -15.94 -7.11 9.15
C GLY A 67 -16.48 -5.86 8.47
N GLN A 68 -15.82 -4.71 8.64
CA GLN A 68 -16.07 -3.56 7.78
C GLN A 68 -15.05 -3.62 6.64
N ALA A 69 -15.42 -4.25 5.54
CA ALA A 69 -14.67 -3.99 4.32
C ALA A 69 -14.66 -2.48 4.10
N MET A 70 -13.56 -1.94 3.59
CA MET A 70 -13.61 -0.60 3.05
C MET A 70 -14.43 -0.65 1.75
N HIS A 71 -15.75 -0.64 1.88
CA HIS A 71 -16.68 -0.66 0.75
C HIS A 71 -16.67 0.67 -0.04
N TYR A 72 -15.87 1.65 0.40
CA TYR A 72 -15.81 2.99 -0.16
C TYR A 72 -14.56 3.14 -1.02
N ARG A 73 -14.77 3.17 -2.34
CA ARG A 73 -13.72 3.38 -3.36
C ARG A 73 -12.76 4.52 -3.03
N GLU A 74 -13.27 5.65 -2.56
CA GLU A 74 -12.43 6.81 -2.20
C GLU A 74 -11.47 6.53 -1.04
N LYS A 75 -11.87 5.71 -0.07
CA LYS A 75 -10.99 5.32 1.05
C LYS A 75 -9.93 4.32 0.59
N GLU A 76 -10.30 3.37 -0.25
CA GLU A 76 -9.35 2.45 -0.89
C GLU A 76 -8.31 3.22 -1.70
N ASP A 77 -8.74 4.15 -2.58
CA ASP A 77 -7.84 4.92 -3.44
C ASP A 77 -6.89 5.79 -2.61
N LYS A 78 -7.36 6.41 -1.51
CA LYS A 78 -6.50 7.16 -0.58
C LYS A 78 -5.44 6.27 0.08
N LEU A 79 -5.81 5.07 0.51
CA LEU A 79 -4.87 4.13 1.12
C LEU A 79 -3.87 3.57 0.09
N LEU A 80 -4.34 3.23 -1.11
CA LEU A 80 -3.48 2.80 -2.21
C LEU A 80 -2.43 3.86 -2.54
N CYS A 81 -2.82 5.13 -2.66
CA CYS A 81 -1.88 6.24 -2.85
C CYS A 81 -0.85 6.34 -1.71
N ARG A 82 -1.29 6.15 -0.46
CA ARG A 82 -0.37 6.18 0.70
C ARG A 82 0.60 5.02 0.68
N VAL A 83 0.13 3.80 0.40
CA VAL A 83 0.99 2.61 0.26
C VAL A 83 1.98 2.78 -0.89
N MET A 84 1.54 3.29 -2.05
CA MET A 84 2.44 3.62 -3.16
C MET A 84 3.55 4.59 -2.76
N THR A 85 3.20 5.63 -2.01
CA THR A 85 4.17 6.64 -1.53
C THR A 85 5.21 5.98 -0.61
N VAL A 86 4.77 5.20 0.37
CA VAL A 86 5.67 4.45 1.27
C VAL A 86 6.60 3.52 0.48
N LEU A 87 6.06 2.77 -0.48
CA LEU A 87 6.86 1.85 -1.29
C LEU A 87 7.89 2.58 -2.16
N VAL A 88 7.55 3.75 -2.69
CA VAL A 88 8.50 4.62 -3.41
C VAL A 88 9.57 5.17 -2.47
N ASP A 89 9.20 5.61 -1.27
CA ASP A 89 10.14 6.19 -0.30
C ASP A 89 11.16 5.17 0.20
N HIS A 90 10.78 3.91 0.27
CA HIS A 90 11.65 2.80 0.65
C HIS A 90 12.31 2.08 -0.54
N ASP A 91 12.24 2.64 -1.75
CA ASP A 91 12.80 2.06 -2.98
C ASP A 91 12.40 0.58 -3.18
N TRP A 92 11.13 0.25 -2.87
CA TRP A 92 10.62 -1.10 -2.99
C TRP A 92 10.75 -1.62 -4.42
N LYS A 93 11.32 -2.83 -4.55
CA LYS A 93 11.44 -3.51 -5.84
C LYS A 93 10.15 -4.26 -6.13
N LEU A 94 9.43 -3.82 -7.17
CA LEU A 94 8.19 -4.47 -7.60
C LEU A 94 8.39 -5.95 -7.92
N THR A 95 7.59 -6.80 -7.27
CA THR A 95 7.45 -8.22 -7.61
C THR A 95 6.54 -8.42 -8.82
N GLU A 96 6.48 -9.63 -9.38
CA GLU A 96 5.52 -9.93 -10.46
C GLU A 96 4.06 -9.78 -9.99
N LYS A 97 3.77 -10.16 -8.74
CA LYS A 97 2.43 -10.00 -8.15
C LYS A 97 2.05 -8.54 -7.98
N ASP A 98 3.01 -7.67 -7.65
CA ASP A 98 2.77 -6.23 -7.60
C ASP A 98 2.46 -5.64 -8.96
N LYS A 99 3.21 -6.03 -9.99
CA LYS A 99 2.95 -5.59 -11.37
C LYS A 99 1.58 -6.07 -11.85
N GLU A 100 1.21 -7.31 -11.56
CA GLU A 100 -0.11 -7.85 -11.88
C GLU A 100 -1.21 -7.04 -11.19
N PHE A 101 -1.07 -6.78 -9.89
CA PHE A 101 -2.01 -5.97 -9.13
C PHE A 101 -2.17 -4.56 -9.71
N LEU A 102 -1.06 -3.85 -9.93
CA LEU A 102 -1.07 -2.50 -10.49
C LEU A 102 -1.73 -2.47 -11.87
N SER A 103 -1.48 -3.48 -12.71
CA SER A 103 -2.10 -3.61 -14.04
C SER A 103 -3.62 -3.82 -13.94
N ARG A 104 -4.06 -4.83 -13.16
CA ARG A 104 -5.48 -5.20 -13.02
C ARG A 104 -6.34 -4.07 -12.46
N TYR A 105 -5.80 -3.30 -11.53
CA TYR A 105 -6.50 -2.17 -10.92
C TYR A 105 -6.24 -0.83 -11.65
N LYS A 106 -5.48 -0.84 -12.76
CA LYS A 106 -5.15 0.34 -13.57
C LYS A 106 -4.46 1.45 -12.76
N LEU A 107 -3.51 1.04 -11.92
CA LEU A 107 -2.78 1.89 -10.97
C LEU A 107 -1.34 2.22 -11.41
N ILE A 108 -0.83 1.59 -12.48
CA ILE A 108 0.55 1.78 -12.96
C ILE A 108 0.89 3.26 -13.16
N ASP A 109 0.05 4.00 -13.89
CA ASP A 109 0.31 5.43 -14.17
C ASP A 109 0.34 6.28 -12.90
N THR A 110 -0.47 5.91 -11.90
CA THR A 110 -0.49 6.61 -10.61
C THR A 110 0.81 6.35 -9.84
N TYR A 111 1.26 5.10 -9.81
CA TYR A 111 2.51 4.71 -9.16
C TYR A 111 3.72 5.41 -9.80
N GLU A 112 3.82 5.40 -11.14
CA GLU A 112 4.92 6.06 -11.86
C GLU A 112 4.91 7.58 -11.68
N ARG A 113 3.73 8.20 -11.60
CA ARG A 113 3.61 9.62 -11.29
C ARG A 113 4.16 9.94 -9.89
N ILE A 114 3.77 9.19 -8.87
CA ILE A 114 4.26 9.36 -7.50
C ILE A 114 5.79 9.21 -7.46
N LYS A 115 6.33 8.18 -8.12
CA LYS A 115 7.76 7.94 -8.23
C LYS A 115 8.51 9.09 -8.90
N LYS A 116 7.96 9.65 -9.97
CA LYS A 116 8.52 10.80 -10.69
C LYS A 116 8.49 12.07 -9.86
N GLU A 117 7.38 12.34 -9.18
CA GLU A 117 7.24 13.50 -8.29
C GLU A 117 8.27 13.46 -7.16
N LYS A 118 8.50 12.28 -6.55
CA LYS A 118 9.53 12.08 -5.53
C LYS A 118 10.94 12.28 -6.08
N THR A 119 11.23 11.73 -7.26
CA THR A 119 12.52 11.94 -7.94
C THR A 119 12.79 13.43 -8.20
N ASN A 120 11.78 14.18 -8.65
CA ASN A 120 11.90 15.60 -8.95
C ASN A 120 12.07 16.47 -7.70
N GLN A 121 11.48 16.09 -6.56
CA GLN A 121 11.71 16.76 -5.28
C GLN A 121 13.15 16.56 -4.76
N TYR A 122 13.80 15.46 -5.15
CA TYR A 122 15.16 15.13 -4.73
C TYR A 122 16.26 15.69 -5.65
N ILE A 123 15.91 16.36 -6.76
CA ILE A 123 16.88 17.11 -7.57
C ILE A 123 17.26 18.36 -6.76
N PRO A 124 18.48 18.44 -6.19
CA PRO A 124 18.89 19.64 -5.48
C PRO A 124 18.93 20.78 -6.49
N GLU A 125 18.46 21.98 -6.12
CA GLU A 125 18.57 23.22 -6.93
C GLU A 125 20.02 23.63 -7.30
N ARG A 126 21.01 22.76 -7.11
CA ARG A 126 22.43 23.01 -7.41
C ARG A 126 22.80 22.95 -8.88
N SER A 127 21.90 22.60 -9.79
CA SER A 127 22.18 22.62 -11.23
C SER A 127 21.81 23.94 -11.93
N LYS A 128 21.37 24.97 -11.19
CA LYS A 128 21.23 26.34 -11.72
C LYS A 128 22.43 27.21 -11.31
N VAL A 129 23.65 26.71 -11.48
CA VAL A 129 24.81 27.61 -11.55
C VAL A 129 24.88 28.13 -12.97
N LYS A 130 24.30 29.31 -13.21
CA LYS A 130 24.77 30.18 -14.28
C LYS A 130 26.16 30.66 -13.89
N VAL A 131 27.18 30.20 -14.61
CA VAL A 131 28.39 30.99 -14.91
C VAL A 131 28.67 30.81 -16.39
#